data_AF-A0A5P8K122-F1
#
_entry.id   AF-A0A5P8K122-F1
#
_cell.length_a   1.000
_cell.length_b   1.000
_cell.length_c   1.000
_cell.angle_alpha   90.00
_cell.angle_beta   90.00
_cell.angle_gamma   90.00
#
_symmetry.space_group_name_H-M   'P 1'
#
loop_
_entity.id
_entity.type
_entity.pdbx_description
1 polymer ?
#
loop_
_entity_poly.entity_id
_entity_poly.type
_entity_poly.pdbx_seq_one_letter_code
_entity_poly.pdbx_strand_id
1 'polypeptide(L)'
;MRADRVFAYGAAAGLLGDLLLGDPRRGHPVAAFGRAAGAVERVLWRDHRGWGALHTAVCAGGAMALGAAAASAARPSRTASVALTAAATWAVVGGTSLGREARAIGRSLDAGDVEGARARLPHLCGRDPQALDADGIARAVVESVAENTSDAVVGALVWGAVGGVPGLVGFRAVNTLDAMVGHRSERYRRYGWASARLDDVAGWPGARLTAVLAAASGGDARGAVRAWRADAGKHPSPNAGPVEASFAGALGVRLGGTLSYGGRVEHRPVLNGEGRAVAVEDIERAVRLSRRVGWLALGASAGAAMLRGRMTRRSARWAGSRG
;
A
#
# COMPACT_ATOMS: atom_id res chain seq x y z
N MET A 1 16.48 20.30 -14.86
CA MET A 1 15.56 19.97 -13.77
C MET A 1 16.30 19.00 -12.86
N ARG A 2 16.30 19.27 -11.56
CA ARG A 2 17.08 18.51 -10.57
C ARG A 2 16.36 17.20 -10.23
N ALA A 3 17.07 16.16 -9.79
CA ALA A 3 16.49 14.85 -9.48
C ALA A 3 15.32 14.94 -8.47
N ASP A 4 15.38 15.87 -7.52
CA ASP A 4 14.30 16.15 -6.57
C ASP A 4 13.03 16.71 -7.23
N ARG A 5 13.19 17.55 -8.27
CA ARG A 5 12.05 18.06 -9.05
C ARG A 5 11.50 17.02 -10.02
N VAL A 6 12.35 16.12 -10.53
CA VAL A 6 11.93 15.01 -11.38
C VAL A 6 10.94 14.12 -10.62
N PHE A 7 11.29 13.73 -9.38
CA PHE A 7 10.39 12.94 -8.56
C PHE A 7 9.08 13.68 -8.27
N ALA A 8 9.15 14.93 -7.81
CA ALA A 8 7.95 15.70 -7.46
C ALA A 8 6.96 15.82 -8.64
N TYR A 9 7.44 16.21 -9.83
CA TYR A 9 6.59 16.35 -11.01
C TYR A 9 6.14 15.00 -11.57
N GLY A 10 7.03 14.02 -11.61
CA GLY A 10 6.70 12.68 -12.07
C GLY A 10 5.65 12.01 -11.19
N ALA A 11 5.85 12.01 -9.87
CA ALA A 11 4.91 11.42 -8.92
C ALA A 11 3.54 12.12 -8.95
N ALA A 12 3.52 13.46 -9.07
CA ALA A 12 2.27 14.19 -9.20
C ALA A 12 1.53 13.84 -10.51
N ALA A 13 2.24 13.81 -11.64
CA ALA A 13 1.68 13.43 -12.93
C ALA A 13 1.20 11.96 -12.93
N GLY A 14 1.93 11.05 -12.29
CA GLY A 14 1.54 9.65 -12.17
C GLY A 14 0.30 9.45 -11.31
N LEU A 15 0.19 10.17 -10.17
CA LEU A 15 -1.00 10.11 -9.32
C LEU A 15 -2.23 10.73 -10.00
N LEU A 16 -2.04 11.83 -10.77
CA LEU A 16 -3.08 12.36 -11.64
C LEU A 16 -3.48 11.35 -12.73
N GLY A 17 -2.50 10.64 -13.31
CA GLY A 17 -2.75 9.53 -14.23
C GLY A 17 -3.61 8.44 -13.62
N ASP A 18 -3.33 8.02 -12.38
CA ASP A 18 -4.16 7.03 -11.66
C ASP A 18 -5.59 7.55 -11.46
N LEU A 19 -5.76 8.82 -11.10
CA LEU A 19 -7.09 9.40 -10.92
C LEU A 19 -7.92 9.48 -12.21
N LEU A 20 -7.27 9.75 -13.34
CA LEU A 20 -7.93 9.94 -14.63
C LEU A 20 -8.16 8.61 -15.36
N LEU A 21 -7.16 7.73 -15.35
CA LEU A 21 -7.16 6.48 -16.12
C LEU A 21 -7.41 5.26 -15.23
N GLY A 22 -6.91 5.31 -13.99
CA GLY A 22 -6.77 4.17 -13.10
C GLY A 22 -5.96 3.03 -13.71
N ASP A 23 -6.15 1.83 -13.17
CA ASP A 23 -5.46 0.64 -13.65
C ASP A 23 -5.91 0.22 -15.05
N PRO A 24 -4.97 -0.14 -15.96
CA PRO A 24 -5.31 -0.69 -17.25
C PRO A 24 -5.98 -2.07 -17.11
N ARG A 25 -7.08 -2.27 -17.86
CA ARG A 25 -7.84 -3.54 -17.86
C ARG A 25 -7.03 -4.75 -18.34
N ARG A 26 -6.03 -4.53 -19.21
CA ARG A 26 -5.15 -5.56 -19.76
C ARG A 26 -3.71 -5.08 -19.73
N GLY A 27 -2.78 -6.01 -19.51
CA GLY A 27 -1.35 -5.69 -19.55
C GLY A 27 -0.84 -4.86 -18.36
N HIS A 28 -1.53 -4.88 -17.21
CA HIS A 28 -1.08 -4.15 -16.03
C HIS A 28 0.37 -4.53 -15.64
N PRO A 29 1.30 -3.57 -15.48
CA PRO A 29 2.71 -3.87 -15.20
C PRO A 29 2.89 -4.74 -13.95
N VAL A 30 2.15 -4.45 -12.88
CA VAL A 30 2.15 -5.28 -11.65
C VAL A 30 1.67 -6.71 -11.93
N ALA A 31 0.65 -6.91 -12.77
CA ALA A 31 0.20 -8.26 -13.13
C ALA A 31 1.22 -8.99 -14.02
N ALA A 32 1.93 -8.27 -14.89
CA ALA A 32 3.03 -8.84 -15.66
C ALA A 32 4.19 -9.27 -14.74
N PHE A 33 4.55 -8.42 -13.77
CA PHE A 33 5.50 -8.78 -12.72
C PHE A 33 5.05 -10.01 -11.94
N GLY A 34 3.80 -10.07 -11.49
CA GLY A 34 3.25 -11.23 -10.77
C GLY A 34 3.32 -12.52 -11.58
N ARG A 35 3.02 -12.48 -12.89
CA ARG A 35 3.20 -13.64 -13.78
C ARG A 35 4.66 -14.08 -13.90
N ALA A 36 5.58 -13.13 -14.03
CA ALA A 36 7.01 -13.41 -14.09
C ALA A 36 7.50 -14.00 -12.76
N ALA A 37 7.14 -13.40 -11.63
CA ALA A 37 7.48 -13.88 -10.30
C ALA A 37 6.90 -15.28 -10.04
N GLY A 38 5.68 -15.57 -10.50
CA GLY A 38 5.10 -16.92 -10.42
C GLY A 38 5.81 -17.94 -11.30
N ALA A 39 6.34 -17.54 -12.46
CA ALA A 39 7.19 -18.41 -13.27
C ALA A 39 8.51 -18.74 -12.56
N VAL A 40 9.13 -17.75 -11.90
CA VAL A 40 10.32 -17.96 -11.07
C VAL A 40 9.98 -18.84 -9.86
N GLU A 41 8.82 -18.65 -9.23
CA GLU A 41 8.34 -19.49 -8.12
C GLU A 41 8.28 -20.95 -8.56
N ARG A 42 7.67 -21.27 -9.71
CA ARG A 42 7.58 -22.66 -10.20
C ARG A 42 8.93 -23.37 -10.33
N VAL A 43 10.00 -22.63 -10.62
CA VAL A 43 11.36 -23.18 -10.77
C VAL A 43 12.08 -23.27 -9.42
N LEU A 44 11.91 -22.25 -8.57
CA LEU A 44 12.63 -22.15 -7.31
C LEU A 44 11.91 -22.80 -6.12
N TRP A 45 10.61 -23.10 -6.24
CA TRP A 45 9.78 -23.56 -5.12
C TRP A 45 10.36 -24.82 -4.50
N ARG A 46 10.68 -24.69 -3.20
CA ARG A 46 11.06 -25.75 -2.27
C ARG A 46 10.56 -25.29 -0.91
N ASP A 47 10.13 -26.21 -0.06
CA ASP A 47 9.72 -25.86 1.30
C ASP A 47 10.94 -25.53 2.19
N HIS A 48 11.59 -24.39 1.90
CA HIS A 48 12.85 -23.96 2.50
C HIS A 48 13.01 -22.43 2.40
N ARG A 49 13.45 -21.80 3.49
CA ARG A 49 13.61 -20.34 3.59
C ARG A 49 14.60 -19.75 2.59
N GLY A 50 15.72 -20.44 2.34
CA GLY A 50 16.76 -19.97 1.43
C GLY A 50 16.30 -19.85 -0.03
N TRP A 51 15.43 -20.75 -0.49
CA TRP A 51 14.90 -20.70 -1.87
C TRP A 51 13.86 -19.61 -2.03
N GLY A 52 13.07 -19.36 -0.99
CA GLY A 52 12.18 -18.20 -0.91
C GLY A 52 12.92 -16.86 -0.84
N ALA A 53 14.03 -16.81 -0.11
CA ALA A 53 14.91 -15.64 -0.09
C ALA A 53 15.54 -15.38 -1.46
N LEU A 54 15.99 -16.43 -2.16
CA LEU A 54 16.50 -16.32 -3.53
C LEU A 54 15.41 -15.81 -4.49
N HIS A 55 14.20 -16.36 -4.41
CA HIS A 55 13.05 -15.90 -5.20
C HIS A 55 12.75 -14.42 -4.97
N THR A 56 12.70 -14.01 -3.70
CA THR A 56 12.49 -12.62 -3.30
C THR A 56 13.60 -11.72 -3.85
N ALA A 57 14.87 -12.10 -3.68
CA ALA A 57 16.01 -11.34 -4.13
C ALA A 57 16.07 -11.20 -5.66
N VAL A 58 15.81 -12.28 -6.40
CA VAL A 58 15.78 -12.26 -7.87
C VAL A 58 14.65 -11.37 -8.37
N CYS A 59 13.44 -11.50 -7.81
CA CYS A 59 12.28 -10.77 -8.30
C CYS A 59 12.33 -9.29 -7.90
N ALA A 60 12.52 -8.97 -6.62
CA ALA A 60 12.59 -7.58 -6.16
C ALA A 60 13.87 -6.89 -6.66
N GLY A 61 15.02 -7.57 -6.57
CA GLY A 61 16.29 -7.05 -7.07
C GLY A 61 16.29 -6.86 -8.58
N GLY A 62 15.69 -7.79 -9.33
CA GLY A 62 15.50 -7.66 -10.78
C GLY A 62 14.63 -6.45 -11.15
N ALA A 63 13.49 -6.26 -10.47
CA ALA A 63 12.64 -5.09 -10.68
C ALA A 63 13.38 -3.77 -10.39
N MET A 64 14.13 -3.71 -9.27
CA MET A 64 14.94 -2.54 -8.91
C MET A 64 16.05 -2.27 -9.94
N ALA A 65 16.75 -3.31 -10.40
CA ALA A 65 17.81 -3.21 -11.39
C ALA A 65 17.28 -2.70 -12.74
N LEU A 66 16.14 -3.23 -13.20
CA LEU A 66 15.46 -2.74 -14.40
C LEU A 66 15.02 -1.29 -14.25
N GLY A 67 14.45 -0.92 -13.10
CA GLY A 67 14.10 0.47 -12.78
C GLY A 67 15.32 1.40 -12.79
N ALA A 68 16.47 0.93 -12.30
CA ALA A 68 17.71 1.69 -12.26
C ALA A 68 18.35 1.85 -13.65
N ALA A 69 18.30 0.81 -14.47
CA ALA A 69 18.75 0.86 -15.86
C ALA A 69 17.88 1.84 -16.68
N ALA A 70 16.56 1.74 -16.57
CA ALA A 70 15.62 2.65 -17.22
C ALA A 70 15.82 4.10 -16.77
N ALA A 71 15.95 4.32 -15.46
CA ALA A 71 16.24 5.65 -14.92
C ALA A 71 17.55 6.19 -15.46
N SER A 72 18.60 5.36 -15.50
CA SER A 72 19.93 5.73 -16.01
C SER A 72 19.92 6.13 -17.47
N ALA A 73 19.16 5.40 -18.30
CA ALA A 73 18.96 5.70 -19.72
C ALA A 73 18.14 6.98 -19.95
N ALA A 74 17.19 7.28 -19.07
CA ALA A 74 16.37 8.50 -19.16
C ALA A 74 17.08 9.76 -18.64
N ARG A 75 18.19 9.64 -17.90
CA ARG A 75 18.92 10.77 -17.27
C ARG A 75 19.30 11.92 -18.23
N PRO A 76 19.71 11.69 -19.49
CA PRO A 76 20.08 12.78 -20.39
C PRO A 76 18.91 13.73 -20.70
N SER A 77 17.67 13.22 -20.69
CA SER A 77 16.46 13.99 -21.00
C SER A 77 15.59 14.19 -19.75
N ARG A 78 15.38 15.46 -19.39
CA ARG A 78 14.52 15.84 -18.26
C ARG A 78 13.09 15.37 -18.46
N THR A 79 12.58 15.54 -19.68
CA THR A 79 11.24 15.12 -20.06
C THR A 79 11.12 13.61 -19.95
N ALA A 80 12.10 12.86 -20.46
CA ALA A 80 12.12 11.40 -20.34
C ALA A 80 12.17 10.93 -18.87
N SER A 81 12.97 11.58 -18.03
CA SER A 81 13.07 11.26 -16.60
C SER A 81 11.76 11.52 -15.85
N VAL A 82 11.08 12.64 -16.14
CA VAL A 82 9.76 12.95 -15.55
C VAL A 82 8.69 11.99 -16.07
N ALA A 83 8.66 11.73 -17.39
CA ALA A 83 7.72 10.81 -18.00
C ALA A 83 7.89 9.37 -17.48
N LEU A 84 9.12 8.89 -17.35
CA LEU A 84 9.42 7.58 -16.76
C LEU A 84 8.97 7.50 -15.30
N THR A 85 9.23 8.55 -14.52
CA THR A 85 8.78 8.60 -13.12
C THR A 85 7.26 8.62 -13.04
N ALA A 86 6.58 9.39 -13.89
CA ALA A 86 5.12 9.43 -13.96
C ALA A 86 4.52 8.07 -14.35
N ALA A 87 5.07 7.43 -15.39
CA ALA A 87 4.65 6.11 -15.82
C ALA A 87 4.88 5.05 -14.73
N ALA A 88 6.04 5.08 -14.07
CA ALA A 88 6.35 4.18 -12.96
C ALA A 88 5.41 4.42 -11.77
N THR A 89 5.17 5.68 -11.38
CA THR A 89 4.23 6.02 -10.30
C THR A 89 2.82 5.53 -10.65
N TRP A 90 2.29 5.88 -11.83
CA TRP A 90 0.98 5.41 -12.29
C TRP A 90 0.87 3.89 -12.28
N ALA A 91 1.90 3.18 -12.73
CA ALA A 91 1.89 1.72 -12.79
C ALA A 91 1.92 1.03 -11.42
N VAL A 92 2.47 1.68 -10.38
CA VAL A 92 2.62 1.07 -9.06
C VAL A 92 1.56 1.52 -8.06
N VAL A 93 0.97 2.71 -8.23
CA VAL A 93 -0.09 3.19 -7.34
C VAL A 93 -1.44 2.61 -7.78
N GLY A 94 -2.30 2.27 -6.82
CA GLY A 94 -3.61 1.66 -7.09
C GLY A 94 -4.79 2.33 -6.37
N GLY A 95 -4.63 3.60 -5.95
CA GLY A 95 -5.59 4.29 -5.08
C GLY A 95 -6.97 4.47 -5.73
N THR A 96 -7.01 4.71 -7.04
CA THR A 96 -8.28 4.89 -7.76
C THR A 96 -9.03 3.57 -7.93
N SER A 97 -8.34 2.48 -8.26
CA SER A 97 -8.94 1.14 -8.32
C SER A 97 -9.46 0.69 -6.96
N LEU A 98 -8.68 0.88 -5.89
CA LEU A 98 -9.10 0.62 -4.51
C LEU A 98 -10.42 1.33 -4.18
N GLY A 99 -10.49 2.64 -4.47
CA GLY A 99 -11.70 3.42 -4.22
C GLY A 99 -12.88 3.07 -5.13
N ARG A 100 -12.65 2.56 -6.34
CA ARG A 100 -13.72 2.10 -7.23
C ARG A 100 -14.31 0.77 -6.76
N GLU A 101 -13.46 -0.17 -6.36
CA GLU A 101 -13.89 -1.49 -5.91
C GLU A 101 -14.63 -1.40 -4.58
N ALA A 102 -14.10 -0.63 -3.62
CA ALA A 102 -14.78 -0.36 -2.34
C ALA A 102 -16.17 0.26 -2.56
N ARG A 103 -16.28 1.28 -3.42
CA ARG A 103 -17.59 1.89 -3.74
C ARG A 103 -18.54 0.95 -4.48
N ALA A 104 -18.03 0.05 -5.29
CA ALA A 104 -18.88 -0.91 -5.99
C ALA A 104 -19.49 -1.90 -5.01
N ILE A 105 -18.71 -2.38 -4.03
CA ILE A 105 -19.24 -3.20 -2.93
C ILE A 105 -20.24 -2.39 -2.09
N GLY A 106 -19.92 -1.14 -1.74
CA GLY A 106 -20.85 -0.26 -1.01
C GLY A 106 -22.19 -0.08 -1.72
N ARG A 107 -22.18 0.15 -3.04
CA ARG A 107 -23.43 0.24 -3.83
C ARG A 107 -24.24 -1.06 -3.83
N SER A 108 -23.58 -2.22 -3.89
CA SER A 108 -24.29 -3.51 -3.76
C SER A 108 -24.95 -3.64 -2.39
N LEU A 109 -24.25 -3.28 -1.31
CA LEU A 109 -24.80 -3.29 0.04
C LEU A 109 -25.97 -2.31 0.22
N ASP A 110 -25.85 -1.08 -0.29
CA ASP A 110 -26.91 -0.07 -0.27
C ASP A 110 -28.18 -0.55 -1.02
N ALA A 111 -28.00 -1.37 -2.06
CA ALA A 111 -29.08 -1.97 -2.83
C ALA A 111 -29.66 -3.26 -2.21
N GLY A 112 -29.13 -3.71 -1.06
CA GLY A 112 -29.50 -4.98 -0.44
C GLY A 112 -28.93 -6.23 -1.11
N ASP A 113 -28.05 -6.08 -2.10
CA ASP A 113 -27.39 -7.16 -2.84
C ASP A 113 -26.13 -7.64 -2.10
N VAL A 114 -26.34 -8.37 -1.00
CA VAL A 114 -25.25 -8.92 -0.17
C VAL A 114 -24.44 -9.97 -0.94
N GLU A 115 -25.07 -10.79 -1.78
CA GLU A 115 -24.37 -11.79 -2.59
C GLU A 115 -23.44 -11.16 -3.63
N GLY A 116 -23.89 -10.12 -4.32
CA GLY A 116 -23.03 -9.35 -5.22
C GLY A 116 -21.86 -8.67 -4.50
N ALA A 117 -22.08 -8.20 -3.28
CA ALA A 117 -21.02 -7.68 -2.42
C ALA A 117 -20.02 -8.78 -2.02
N ARG A 118 -20.49 -9.98 -1.63
CA ARG A 118 -19.65 -11.14 -1.31
C ARG A 118 -18.81 -11.58 -2.49
N ALA A 119 -19.38 -11.66 -3.68
CA ALA A 119 -18.68 -12.06 -4.90
C ALA A 119 -17.54 -11.10 -5.27
N ARG A 120 -17.64 -9.82 -4.89
CA ARG A 120 -16.64 -8.79 -5.17
C ARG A 120 -15.58 -8.64 -4.09
N LEU A 121 -15.88 -8.95 -2.83
CA LEU A 121 -14.95 -8.76 -1.70
C LEU A 121 -13.56 -9.40 -1.91
N PRO A 122 -13.42 -10.60 -2.53
CA PRO A 122 -12.12 -11.20 -2.82
C PRO A 122 -11.19 -10.35 -3.70
N HIS A 123 -11.73 -9.36 -4.42
CA HIS A 123 -10.90 -8.41 -5.19
C HIS A 123 -10.19 -7.38 -4.30
N LEU A 124 -10.62 -7.19 -3.05
CA LEU A 124 -10.01 -6.27 -2.09
C LEU A 124 -9.17 -6.97 -1.04
N CYS A 125 -9.62 -8.13 -0.55
CA CYS A 125 -8.89 -8.90 0.45
C CYS A 125 -9.08 -10.40 0.26
N GLY A 126 -8.06 -11.18 0.64
CA GLY A 126 -8.07 -12.64 0.53
C GLY A 126 -8.94 -13.36 1.58
N ARG A 127 -9.97 -12.71 2.12
CA ARG A 127 -10.85 -13.29 3.14
C ARG A 127 -11.98 -14.08 2.48
N ASP A 128 -12.47 -15.10 3.16
CA ASP A 128 -13.67 -15.82 2.74
C ASP A 128 -14.92 -14.95 3.00
N PRO A 129 -15.62 -14.50 1.96
CA PRO A 129 -16.77 -13.63 2.10
C PRO A 129 -18.06 -14.37 2.47
N GLN A 130 -18.11 -15.70 2.32
CA GLN A 130 -19.36 -16.50 2.39
C GLN A 130 -20.07 -16.38 3.73
N ALA A 131 -19.28 -16.15 4.77
CA ALA A 131 -19.72 -16.02 6.14
C ALA A 131 -20.19 -14.60 6.54
N LEU A 132 -19.92 -13.58 5.73
CA LEU A 132 -20.06 -12.18 6.18
C LEU A 132 -21.45 -11.63 5.85
N ASP A 133 -22.13 -11.07 6.85
CA ASP A 133 -23.31 -10.22 6.66
C ASP A 133 -22.91 -8.83 6.09
N ALA A 134 -23.89 -7.96 5.82
CA ALA A 134 -23.64 -6.65 5.23
C ALA A 134 -22.64 -5.80 6.04
N ASP A 135 -22.80 -5.75 7.36
CA ASP A 135 -21.90 -5.00 8.27
C ASP A 135 -20.51 -5.63 8.32
N GLY A 136 -20.43 -6.97 8.32
CA GLY A 136 -19.18 -7.72 8.23
C GLY A 136 -18.42 -7.43 6.94
N ILE A 137 -19.12 -7.36 5.81
CA ILE A 137 -18.53 -6.97 4.52
C ILE A 137 -18.09 -5.50 4.57
N ALA A 138 -18.92 -4.58 5.06
CA ALA A 138 -18.56 -3.17 5.16
C ALA A 138 -17.31 -2.95 6.02
N ARG A 139 -17.23 -3.62 7.18
CA ARG A 139 -16.02 -3.63 8.02
C ARG A 139 -14.80 -4.17 7.28
N ALA A 140 -14.93 -5.30 6.59
CA ALA A 140 -13.82 -5.86 5.82
C ALA A 140 -13.33 -4.89 4.73
N VAL A 141 -14.25 -4.22 4.04
CA VAL A 141 -13.91 -3.18 3.05
C VAL A 141 -13.17 -2.01 3.69
N VAL A 142 -13.64 -1.48 4.84
CA VAL A 142 -13.00 -0.36 5.53
C VAL A 142 -11.58 -0.73 5.99
N GLU A 143 -11.39 -1.94 6.54
CA GLU A 143 -10.08 -2.46 6.92
C GLU A 143 -9.16 -2.57 5.70
N SER A 144 -9.64 -3.16 4.59
CA SER A 144 -8.87 -3.28 3.35
C SER A 144 -8.53 -1.93 2.72
N VAL A 145 -9.43 -0.95 2.78
CA VAL A 145 -9.15 0.42 2.32
C VAL A 145 -8.05 1.06 3.17
N ALA A 146 -8.09 0.90 4.49
CA ALA A 146 -7.06 1.43 5.37
C ALA A 146 -5.68 0.82 5.04
N GLU A 147 -5.58 -0.51 5.08
CA GLU A 147 -4.35 -1.27 4.80
C GLU A 147 -3.78 -0.93 3.41
N ASN A 148 -4.59 -1.06 2.36
CA ASN A 148 -4.15 -0.79 0.98
C ASN A 148 -3.84 0.69 0.72
N THR A 149 -4.31 1.63 1.54
CA THR A 149 -3.87 3.04 1.41
C THR A 149 -2.38 3.15 1.72
N SER A 150 -1.91 2.46 2.75
CA SER A 150 -0.49 2.38 3.06
C SER A 150 0.27 1.70 1.92
N ASP A 151 -0.19 0.54 1.47
CA ASP A 151 0.62 -0.33 0.63
C ASP A 151 0.54 0.04 -0.85
N ALA A 152 -0.62 0.42 -1.35
CA ALA A 152 -0.82 0.75 -2.75
C ALA A 152 -0.57 2.22 -3.08
N VAL A 153 -0.33 3.09 -2.10
CA VAL A 153 -0.12 4.53 -2.36
C VAL A 153 1.04 5.09 -1.54
N VAL A 154 0.91 5.13 -0.21
CA VAL A 154 1.84 5.88 0.63
C VAL A 154 3.24 5.28 0.63
N GLY A 155 3.36 3.96 0.79
CA GLY A 155 4.63 3.25 0.77
C GLY A 155 5.38 3.43 -0.56
N ALA A 156 4.66 3.32 -1.69
CA ALA A 156 5.24 3.55 -3.01
C ALA A 156 5.79 4.98 -3.15
N LEU A 157 5.03 5.99 -2.71
CA LEU A 157 5.47 7.38 -2.75
C LEU A 157 6.68 7.64 -1.82
N VAL A 158 6.72 7.02 -0.64
CA VAL A 158 7.85 7.12 0.29
C VAL A 158 9.12 6.56 -0.34
N TRP A 159 9.08 5.35 -0.88
CA TRP A 159 10.24 4.75 -1.52
C TRP A 159 10.61 5.42 -2.84
N GLY A 160 9.64 5.96 -3.57
CA GLY A 160 9.87 6.83 -4.71
C GLY A 160 10.63 8.11 -4.34
N ALA A 161 10.30 8.76 -3.23
CA ALA A 161 11.05 9.90 -2.73
C ALA A 161 12.47 9.53 -2.30
N VAL A 162 12.67 8.27 -1.88
CA VAL A 162 13.97 7.77 -1.44
C VAL A 162 14.87 7.40 -2.62
N GLY A 163 14.37 6.60 -3.56
CA GLY A 163 15.15 5.95 -4.62
C GLY A 163 14.69 6.25 -6.04
N GLY A 164 13.73 7.16 -6.25
CA GLY A 164 13.15 7.45 -7.57
C GLY A 164 12.42 6.25 -8.15
N VAL A 165 12.56 6.04 -9.46
CA VAL A 165 11.96 4.90 -10.18
C VAL A 165 12.34 3.54 -9.56
N PRO A 166 13.62 3.23 -9.26
CA PRO A 166 13.98 2.01 -8.51
C PRO A 166 13.23 1.81 -7.21
N GLY A 167 13.01 2.89 -6.45
CA GLY A 167 12.28 2.83 -5.18
C GLY A 167 10.79 2.54 -5.37
N LEU A 168 10.16 3.19 -6.35
CA LEU A 168 8.76 2.96 -6.73
C LEU A 168 8.52 1.49 -7.11
N VAL A 169 9.28 0.98 -8.07
CA VAL A 169 9.09 -0.38 -8.59
C VAL A 169 9.58 -1.44 -7.61
N GLY A 170 10.64 -1.15 -6.84
CA GLY A 170 11.18 -2.06 -5.83
C GLY A 170 10.20 -2.28 -4.69
N PHE A 171 9.62 -1.20 -4.13
CA PHE A 171 8.60 -1.33 -3.09
C PHE A 171 7.38 -2.09 -3.60
N ARG A 172 6.89 -1.78 -4.79
CA ARG A 172 5.74 -2.49 -5.36
C ARG A 172 6.04 -3.97 -5.63
N ALA A 173 7.25 -4.29 -6.06
CA ALA A 173 7.68 -5.68 -6.24
C ALA A 173 7.69 -6.44 -4.91
N VAL A 174 8.25 -5.86 -3.84
CA VAL A 174 8.25 -6.44 -2.49
C VAL A 174 6.82 -6.70 -2.01
N ASN A 175 5.95 -5.69 -2.07
CA ASN A 175 4.56 -5.80 -1.65
C ASN A 175 3.77 -6.84 -2.47
N THR A 176 4.04 -6.92 -3.79
CA THR A 176 3.41 -7.93 -4.64
C THR A 176 3.90 -9.35 -4.29
N LEU A 177 5.19 -9.52 -3.96
CA LEU A 177 5.73 -10.81 -3.54
C LEU A 177 5.14 -11.26 -2.19
N ASP A 178 4.95 -10.34 -1.24
CA ASP A 178 4.26 -10.67 0.01
C ASP A 178 2.81 -11.11 -0.23
N ALA A 179 2.06 -10.40 -1.07
CA ALA A 179 0.70 -10.79 -1.42
C ALA A 179 0.63 -12.17 -2.13
N MET A 180 1.66 -12.52 -2.91
CA MET A 180 1.69 -13.79 -3.66
C MET A 180 2.12 -14.98 -2.80
N VAL A 181 3.18 -14.83 -1.99
CA VAL A 181 3.80 -15.95 -1.29
C VAL A 181 4.06 -15.68 0.19
N GLY A 182 3.87 -14.47 0.70
CA GLY A 182 4.13 -14.12 2.10
C GLY A 182 3.02 -14.53 3.08
N HIS A 183 1.83 -14.84 2.58
CA HIS A 183 0.72 -15.28 3.42
C HIS A 183 1.00 -16.61 4.13
N ARG A 184 0.46 -16.76 5.35
CA ARG A 184 0.69 -17.96 6.18
C ARG A 184 -0.17 -19.14 5.70
N SER A 185 0.33 -19.86 4.71
CA SER A 185 -0.21 -21.17 4.30
C SER A 185 0.80 -22.28 4.57
N GLU A 186 0.34 -23.53 4.61
CA GLU A 186 1.24 -24.69 4.73
C GLU A 186 2.32 -24.70 3.63
N ARG A 187 1.91 -24.38 2.38
CA ARG A 187 2.80 -24.28 1.22
C ARG A 187 3.86 -23.18 1.34
N TYR A 188 3.52 -22.03 1.93
CA TYR A 188 4.37 -20.84 1.90
C TYR A 188 5.00 -20.46 3.24
N ARG A 189 4.67 -21.15 4.34
CA ARG A 189 5.17 -20.82 5.68
C ARG A 189 6.70 -20.65 5.76
N ARG A 190 7.48 -21.50 5.07
CA ARG A 190 8.95 -21.36 5.01
C ARG A 190 9.40 -20.57 3.80
N TYR A 191 8.80 -20.79 2.64
CA TYR A 191 9.19 -20.14 1.38
C TYR A 191 8.92 -18.62 1.41
N GLY A 192 7.73 -18.20 1.81
CA GLY A 192 7.30 -16.80 1.92
C GLY A 192 7.95 -15.96 3.00
N TRP A 193 8.75 -16.57 3.88
CA TRP A 193 9.27 -15.88 5.06
C TRP A 193 10.09 -14.63 4.71
N ALA A 194 10.89 -14.70 3.65
CA ALA A 194 11.75 -13.60 3.25
C ALA A 194 10.97 -12.43 2.64
N SER A 195 9.97 -12.70 1.78
CA SER A 195 9.12 -11.65 1.19
C SER A 195 8.29 -10.96 2.26
N ALA A 196 7.68 -11.72 3.18
CA ALA A 196 6.90 -11.17 4.28
C ALA A 196 7.75 -10.30 5.22
N ARG A 197 8.96 -10.76 5.56
CA ARG A 197 9.86 -9.98 6.42
C ARG A 197 10.37 -8.72 5.72
N LEU A 198 10.63 -8.80 4.42
CA LEU A 198 11.08 -7.65 3.65
C LEU A 198 9.95 -6.63 3.49
N ASP A 199 8.71 -7.07 3.27
CA ASP A 199 7.55 -6.20 3.22
C ASP A 199 7.27 -5.53 4.56
N ASP A 200 7.34 -6.27 5.69
CA ASP A 200 7.24 -5.68 7.02
C ASP A 200 8.21 -4.49 7.21
N VAL A 201 9.48 -4.68 6.81
CA VAL A 201 10.52 -3.65 6.93
C VAL A 201 10.30 -2.50 5.93
N ALA A 202 9.99 -2.82 4.68
CA ALA A 202 9.81 -1.84 3.63
C ALA A 202 8.53 -1.01 3.82
N GLY A 203 7.44 -1.63 4.30
CA GLY A 203 6.16 -1.00 4.57
C GLY A 203 6.16 -0.11 5.81
N TRP A 204 7.07 -0.34 6.77
CA TRP A 204 7.13 0.39 8.04
C TRP A 204 7.04 1.92 7.91
N PRO A 205 7.88 2.61 7.12
CA PRO A 205 7.80 4.07 7.00
C PRO A 205 6.50 4.53 6.33
N GLY A 206 5.99 3.78 5.34
CA GLY A 206 4.72 4.06 4.67
C GLY A 206 3.53 3.95 5.63
N ALA A 207 3.50 2.89 6.43
CA ALA A 207 2.46 2.65 7.42
C ALA A 207 2.42 3.75 8.51
N ARG A 208 3.59 4.17 9.02
CA ARG A 208 3.66 5.25 10.02
C ARG A 208 3.22 6.60 9.43
N LEU A 209 3.65 6.92 8.22
CA LEU A 209 3.20 8.13 7.54
C LEU A 209 1.68 8.09 7.31
N THR A 210 1.14 6.96 6.86
CA THR A 210 -0.30 6.75 6.66
C THR A 210 -1.08 6.99 7.95
N ALA A 211 -0.63 6.42 9.07
CA ALA A 211 -1.26 6.59 10.38
C ALA A 211 -1.27 8.07 10.83
N VAL A 212 -0.13 8.78 10.69
CA VAL A 212 -0.04 10.21 11.00
C VAL A 212 -0.98 11.05 10.13
N LEU A 213 -0.99 10.80 8.82
CA LEU A 213 -1.82 11.53 7.88
C LEU A 213 -3.31 11.25 8.07
N ALA A 214 -3.68 10.01 8.42
CA ALA A 214 -5.05 9.64 8.76
C ALA A 214 -5.51 10.38 10.03
N ALA A 215 -4.67 10.44 11.05
CA ALA A 215 -4.96 11.23 12.26
C ALA A 215 -5.08 12.74 11.97
N ALA A 216 -4.24 13.28 11.09
CA ALA A 216 -4.24 14.71 10.76
C ALA A 216 -5.39 15.15 9.84
N SER A 217 -5.95 14.24 9.03
CA SER A 217 -6.96 14.57 8.00
C SER A 217 -8.32 13.87 8.19
N GLY A 218 -8.42 13.06 9.24
CA GLY A 218 -9.62 12.36 9.71
C GLY A 218 -10.64 13.28 10.38
N GLY A 219 -11.83 12.73 10.67
CA GLY A 219 -12.88 13.46 11.37
C GLY A 219 -12.63 13.60 12.87
N ASP A 220 -11.90 12.66 13.48
CA ASP A 220 -11.50 12.69 14.88
C ASP A 220 -10.00 12.37 15.05
N ALA A 221 -9.19 13.43 15.07
CA ALA A 221 -7.74 13.32 15.25
C ALA A 221 -7.36 12.74 16.62
N ARG A 222 -8.11 13.09 17.68
CA ARG A 222 -7.84 12.60 19.04
C ARG A 222 -8.17 11.12 19.13
N GLY A 223 -9.29 10.69 18.55
CA GLY A 223 -9.67 9.30 18.41
C GLY A 223 -8.66 8.47 17.65
N ALA A 224 -8.17 8.97 16.50
CA ALA A 224 -7.13 8.31 15.73
C ALA A 224 -5.85 8.07 16.54
N VAL A 225 -5.34 9.11 17.23
CA VAL A 225 -4.13 8.99 18.06
C VAL A 225 -4.35 8.05 19.26
N ARG A 226 -5.51 8.13 19.92
CA ARG A 226 -5.88 7.23 21.03
C ARG A 226 -5.88 5.78 20.56
N ALA A 227 -6.62 5.48 19.50
CA ALA A 227 -6.75 4.13 18.95
C ALA A 227 -5.40 3.58 18.49
N TRP A 228 -4.58 4.38 17.80
CA TRP A 228 -3.22 3.96 17.43
C TRP A 228 -2.42 3.58 18.68
N ARG A 229 -2.31 4.46 19.67
CA ARG A 229 -1.50 4.20 20.88
C ARG A 229 -1.98 2.98 21.67
N ALA A 230 -3.29 2.81 21.81
CA ALA A 230 -3.88 1.75 22.64
C ALA A 230 -3.92 0.39 21.92
N ASP A 231 -4.19 0.38 20.61
CA ASP A 231 -4.64 -0.84 19.93
C ASP A 231 -3.70 -1.33 18.82
N ALA A 232 -2.87 -0.47 18.23
CA ALA A 232 -2.07 -0.87 17.05
C ALA A 232 -1.11 -2.04 17.34
N GLY A 233 -0.57 -2.13 18.56
CA GLY A 233 0.32 -3.22 18.97
C GLY A 233 -0.39 -4.57 19.16
N LYS A 234 -1.73 -4.59 19.21
CA LYS A 234 -2.53 -5.81 19.26
C LYS A 234 -2.61 -6.49 17.89
N HIS A 235 -2.39 -5.74 16.81
CA HIS A 235 -2.44 -6.24 15.45
C HIS A 235 -1.20 -7.09 15.14
N PRO A 236 -1.35 -8.28 14.50
CA PRO A 236 -0.22 -9.15 14.20
C PRO A 236 0.76 -8.55 13.19
N SER A 237 0.29 -7.69 12.28
CA SER A 237 1.14 -6.95 11.35
C SER A 237 1.58 -5.61 11.97
N PRO A 238 2.90 -5.33 12.01
CA PRO A 238 3.45 -4.07 12.53
C PRO A 238 3.14 -2.86 11.64
N ASN A 239 2.65 -3.09 10.43
CA ASN A 239 2.31 -2.09 9.43
C ASN A 239 0.80 -1.82 9.42
N ALA A 240 -0.02 -2.86 9.30
CA ALA A 240 -1.47 -2.71 9.25
C ALA A 240 -2.06 -2.20 10.58
N GLY A 241 -1.50 -2.58 11.74
CA GLY A 241 -2.02 -2.16 13.05
C GLY A 241 -2.14 -0.65 13.22
N PRO A 242 -1.05 0.12 13.06
CA PRO A 242 -1.09 1.58 13.12
C PRO A 242 -2.05 2.22 12.12
N VAL A 243 -2.14 1.65 10.92
CA VAL A 243 -2.96 2.17 9.82
C VAL A 243 -4.44 1.93 10.10
N GLU A 244 -4.84 0.68 10.34
CA GLU A 244 -6.22 0.30 10.67
C GLU A 244 -6.69 1.01 11.95
N ALA A 245 -5.88 1.05 13.01
CA ALA A 245 -6.25 1.72 14.27
C ALA A 245 -6.43 3.23 14.09
N SER A 246 -5.56 3.88 13.32
CA SER A 246 -5.70 5.32 13.04
C SER A 246 -6.93 5.61 12.19
N PHE A 247 -7.23 4.77 11.19
CA PHE A 247 -8.47 4.88 10.40
C PHE A 247 -9.72 4.65 11.25
N ALA A 248 -9.72 3.61 12.09
CA ALA A 248 -10.80 3.31 13.02
C ALA A 248 -11.12 4.51 13.91
N GLY A 249 -10.10 5.06 14.57
CA GLY A 249 -10.24 6.25 15.42
C GLY A 249 -10.64 7.50 14.63
N ALA A 250 -10.03 7.75 13.47
CA ALA A 250 -10.33 8.90 12.61
C ALA A 250 -11.78 8.91 12.09
N LEU A 251 -12.36 7.73 11.90
CA LEU A 251 -13.74 7.52 11.45
C LEU A 251 -14.72 7.35 12.61
N GLY A 252 -14.24 7.18 13.85
CA GLY A 252 -15.07 6.91 15.03
C GLY A 252 -15.71 5.52 15.04
N VAL A 253 -15.13 4.57 14.31
CA VAL A 253 -15.65 3.20 14.17
C VAL A 253 -14.73 2.18 14.83
N ARG A 254 -15.28 1.02 15.17
CA ARG A 254 -14.55 -0.13 15.69
C ARG A 254 -14.22 -1.11 14.55
N LEU A 255 -12.95 -1.45 14.41
CA LEU A 255 -12.48 -2.47 13.45
C LEU A 255 -12.03 -3.74 14.20
N GLY A 256 -11.82 -4.83 13.46
CA GLY A 256 -11.49 -6.14 14.00
C GLY A 256 -12.64 -6.76 14.80
N GLY A 257 -12.31 -7.59 15.77
CA GLY A 257 -13.27 -8.37 16.55
C GLY A 257 -13.53 -9.76 15.99
N THR A 258 -14.37 -10.51 16.71
CA THR A 258 -14.71 -11.90 16.37
C THR A 258 -15.65 -11.93 15.17
N LEU A 259 -15.26 -12.66 14.13
CA LEU A 259 -16.12 -13.14 13.06
C LEU A 259 -16.42 -14.61 13.35
N SER A 260 -17.68 -14.98 13.54
CA SER A 260 -18.08 -16.36 13.88
C SER A 260 -19.13 -16.84 12.91
N TYR A 261 -18.76 -17.70 11.95
CA TYR A 261 -19.72 -18.21 10.97
C TYR A 261 -19.26 -19.57 10.39
N GLY A 262 -20.20 -20.50 10.18
CA GLY A 262 -19.92 -21.79 9.51
C GLY A 262 -18.94 -22.72 10.23
N GLY A 263 -18.78 -22.58 11.56
CA GLY A 263 -17.90 -23.43 12.38
C GLY A 263 -16.43 -22.98 12.46
N ARG A 264 -16.05 -21.88 11.80
CA ARG A 264 -14.73 -21.25 11.97
C ARG A 264 -14.89 -19.86 12.56
N VAL A 265 -14.15 -19.61 13.64
CA VAL A 265 -14.11 -18.33 14.33
C VAL A 265 -12.76 -17.68 14.04
N GLU A 266 -12.78 -16.53 13.38
CA GLU A 266 -11.59 -15.70 13.23
C GLU A 266 -11.62 -14.59 14.27
N HIS A 267 -10.64 -14.61 15.17
CA HIS A 267 -10.47 -13.56 16.17
C HIS A 267 -9.46 -12.54 15.66
N ARG A 268 -9.95 -11.40 15.18
CA ARG A 268 -9.08 -10.23 14.93
C ARG A 268 -9.03 -9.35 16.19
N PRO A 269 -7.87 -8.75 16.49
CA PRO A 269 -7.77 -7.79 17.58
C PRO A 269 -8.73 -6.64 17.35
N VAL A 270 -9.49 -6.27 18.37
CA VAL A 270 -10.40 -5.12 18.31
C VAL A 270 -9.58 -3.83 18.32
N LEU A 271 -9.82 -2.98 17.32
CA LEU A 271 -9.19 -1.66 17.19
C LEU A 271 -10.25 -0.57 17.37
N ASN A 272 -9.93 0.46 18.17
CA ASN A 272 -10.85 1.51 18.60
C ASN A 272 -12.13 0.93 19.23
N GLY A 273 -11.99 0.12 20.28
CA GLY A 273 -13.09 -0.66 20.88
C GLY A 273 -14.31 0.15 21.33
N GLU A 274 -14.09 1.40 21.75
CA GLU A 274 -15.14 2.36 22.14
C GLU A 274 -15.89 2.96 20.94
N GLY A 275 -15.39 2.75 19.72
CA GLY A 275 -16.04 3.19 18.50
C GLY A 275 -17.33 2.41 18.22
N ARG A 276 -18.23 3.04 17.45
CA ARG A 276 -19.45 2.37 16.98
C ARG A 276 -19.11 1.27 15.96
N ALA A 277 -20.02 0.33 15.74
CA ALA A 277 -19.89 -0.63 14.64
C ALA A 277 -19.79 0.10 13.28
N VAL A 278 -19.09 -0.54 12.33
CA VAL A 278 -19.01 -0.06 10.95
C VAL A 278 -20.38 -0.24 10.30
N ALA A 279 -20.82 0.79 9.57
CA ALA A 279 -21.99 0.75 8.72
C ALA A 279 -21.57 0.94 7.25
N VAL A 280 -22.47 0.67 6.30
CA VAL A 280 -22.16 0.72 4.86
C VAL A 280 -21.66 2.10 4.42
N GLU A 281 -22.18 3.18 5.02
CA GLU A 281 -21.80 4.56 4.69
C GLU A 281 -20.33 4.87 5.05
N ASP A 282 -19.73 4.09 5.95
CA ASP A 282 -18.34 4.24 6.32
C ASP A 282 -17.37 3.82 5.23
N ILE A 283 -17.80 2.99 4.28
CA ILE A 283 -17.00 2.64 3.10
C ILE A 283 -16.61 3.93 2.36
N GLU A 284 -17.60 4.79 2.09
CA GLU A 284 -17.36 6.04 1.37
C GLU A 284 -16.52 7.00 2.22
N ARG A 285 -16.73 7.04 3.54
CA ARG A 285 -15.90 7.84 4.47
C ARG A 285 -14.43 7.37 4.48
N ALA A 286 -14.19 6.06 4.49
CA ALA A 286 -12.86 5.47 4.43
C ALA A 286 -12.16 5.77 3.10
N VAL A 287 -12.88 5.66 1.97
CA VAL A 287 -12.32 5.99 0.66
C VAL A 287 -11.98 7.48 0.54
N ARG A 288 -12.80 8.39 1.10
CA ARG A 288 -12.46 9.83 1.15
C ARG A 288 -11.23 10.09 2.00
N LEU A 289 -11.10 9.44 3.16
CA LEU A 289 -9.92 9.55 4.01
C LEU A 289 -8.67 9.03 3.29
N SER A 290 -8.77 7.85 2.67
CA SER A 290 -7.72 7.26 1.82
C SER A 290 -7.22 8.23 0.75
N ARG A 291 -8.14 8.87 0.01
CA ARG A 291 -7.79 9.87 -1.01
C ARG A 291 -7.07 11.08 -0.43
N ARG A 292 -7.53 11.62 0.71
CA ARG A 292 -6.87 12.75 1.39
C ARG A 292 -5.45 12.36 1.83
N VAL A 293 -5.31 11.19 2.45
CA VAL A 293 -4.02 10.64 2.87
C VAL A 293 -3.08 10.48 1.66
N GLY A 294 -3.55 9.95 0.53
CA GLY A 294 -2.76 9.83 -0.68
C GLY A 294 -2.20 11.16 -1.20
N TRP A 295 -3.02 12.21 -1.23
CA TRP A 295 -2.58 13.55 -1.64
C TRP A 295 -1.59 14.18 -0.66
N LEU A 296 -1.84 14.04 0.64
CA LEU A 296 -0.92 14.54 1.67
C LEU A 296 0.41 13.77 1.65
N ALA A 297 0.38 12.47 1.37
CA ALA A 297 1.58 11.65 1.22
C ALA A 297 2.40 12.07 -0.01
N LEU A 298 1.76 12.40 -1.13
CA LEU A 298 2.45 12.98 -2.29
C LEU A 298 3.18 14.27 -1.89
N GLY A 299 2.49 15.19 -1.20
CA GLY A 299 3.07 16.45 -0.73
C GLY A 299 4.25 16.24 0.22
N ALA A 300 4.09 15.36 1.21
CA ALA A 300 5.14 15.02 2.17
C ALA A 300 6.37 14.39 1.49
N SER A 301 6.15 13.40 0.60
CA SER A 301 7.22 12.70 -0.12
C SER A 301 7.94 13.61 -1.11
N ALA A 302 7.22 14.44 -1.86
CA ALA A 302 7.83 15.45 -2.74
C ALA A 302 8.63 16.49 -1.95
N GLY A 303 8.07 16.99 -0.84
CA GLY A 303 8.76 17.92 0.06
C GLY A 303 10.05 17.32 0.64
N ALA A 304 10.00 16.07 1.12
CA ALA A 304 11.15 15.35 1.66
C ALA A 304 12.25 15.15 0.61
N ALA A 305 11.89 14.77 -0.63
CA ALA A 305 12.83 14.64 -1.73
C ALA A 305 13.53 15.97 -2.05
N MET A 306 12.79 17.08 -2.06
CA MET A 306 13.31 18.43 -2.28
C MET A 306 14.23 18.91 -1.16
N LEU A 307 13.89 18.66 0.10
CA LEU A 307 14.72 19.01 1.26
C LEU A 307 16.05 18.25 1.25
N ARG A 308 15.99 16.94 1.01
CA ARG A 308 17.20 16.09 0.89
C ARG A 308 18.13 16.60 -0.21
N GLY A 309 17.56 16.94 -1.37
CA GLY A 309 18.30 17.52 -2.47
C GLY A 309 18.98 18.85 -2.09
N ARG A 310 18.41 19.66 -1.20
CA ARG A 310 19.03 20.91 -0.71
C ARG A 310 20.17 20.65 0.28
N MET A 311 20.01 19.68 1.19
CA MET A 311 21.02 19.37 2.22
C MET A 311 22.32 18.83 1.60
N THR A 312 22.23 17.87 0.69
CA THR A 312 23.42 17.31 -0.01
C THR A 312 24.21 18.39 -0.75
N ARG A 313 23.52 19.39 -1.31
CA ARG A 313 24.15 20.54 -1.97
C ARG A 313 24.88 21.46 -1.01
N ARG A 314 24.32 21.73 0.18
CA ARG A 314 25.01 22.53 1.21
C ARG A 314 26.32 21.85 1.63
N SER A 315 26.29 20.55 1.86
CA SER A 315 27.48 19.77 2.21
C SER A 315 28.55 19.77 1.11
N ALA A 316 28.15 19.57 -0.15
CA ALA A 316 29.08 19.58 -1.29
C ALA A 316 29.73 20.96 -1.53
N ARG A 317 28.96 22.06 -1.37
CA ARG A 317 29.50 23.43 -1.48
C ARG A 317 30.49 23.76 -0.36
N TRP A 318 30.25 23.25 0.84
CA TRP A 318 31.12 23.49 1.99
C TRP A 318 32.42 22.67 1.94
N ALA A 319 32.38 21.49 1.33
CA ALA A 319 33.58 20.69 1.05
C ALA A 319 34.44 21.31 -0.06
N GLY A 320 33.83 21.85 -1.11
CA GLY A 320 34.54 22.50 -2.21
C GLY A 320 35.09 23.90 -1.91
N SER A 321 34.72 24.52 -0.79
CA SER A 321 35.29 25.82 -0.36
C SER A 321 36.46 25.67 0.63
N ARG A 322 36.88 24.43 0.94
CA ARG A 322 37.99 24.10 1.84
C ARG A 322 39.18 23.44 1.13
N GLY A 323 39.10 23.24 -0.18
CA GLY A 323 40.19 22.80 -1.05
C GLY A 323 40.53 23.88 -2.06
#